data_AF-A0A3N5P0A7-F1
#
_entry.id   AF-A0A3N5P0A7-F1
#
_cell.length_a   1.000
_cell.length_b   1.000
_cell.length_c   1.000
_cell.angle_alpha   90.00
_cell.angle_beta   90.00
_cell.angle_gamma   90.00
#
_symmetry.space_group_name_H-M   'P 1'
#
loop_
_entity.id
_entity.type
_entity.pdbx_description
1 polymer ?
#
loop_
_entity_poly.entity_id
_entity_poly.type
_entity_poly.pdbx_seq_one_letter_code
_entity_poly.pdbx_strand_id
1 'polypeptide(L)'
;MPRLLYKDNTMIVLELDNTFRSTFRGCRRKYFLTKHLNLATVHGSNALRYGSTWHAFIEGYYSHIKENGWAEDGKAIERAVSFGKAVWDHESSQSQAFDESDYRTFANCSESFLQYIAEFAYDKGHMEVVETEQVFNHIIELSKEEEALFPNLKTVEVHFTGRLDNQVRLSGMRWIVEHKSTGQPIKTQGERLNRSPQILGYSYAGKFALKFEAEGCLVSIHHISSRRTKSGEWGSINRDFKRIPQIFTTEDLMSWRFSYLSTCSDVVHHQEYGI
;
A
#
# COMPACT_ATOMS: atom_id res chain seq x y z
N MET A 1 -28.68 8.78 1.18
CA MET A 1 -27.90 9.11 -0.04
C MET A 1 -26.92 10.21 0.33
N PRO A 2 -25.60 10.04 0.17
CA PRO A 2 -24.69 11.15 0.27
C PRO A 2 -24.94 12.03 -0.96
N ARG A 3 -25.65 13.13 -0.74
CA ARG A 3 -25.69 14.24 -1.69
C ARG A 3 -24.27 14.79 -1.79
N LEU A 4 -23.83 15.11 -3.00
CA LEU A 4 -22.77 16.11 -3.19
C LEU A 4 -23.09 17.28 -2.26
N LEU A 5 -22.14 17.64 -1.41
CA LEU A 5 -22.25 18.80 -0.53
C LEU A 5 -22.16 20.06 -1.39
N TYR A 6 -23.22 20.37 -2.14
CA TYR A 6 -23.45 21.73 -2.59
C TYR A 6 -23.90 22.52 -1.36
N LYS A 7 -22.92 23.16 -0.72
CA LYS A 7 -23.16 24.28 0.19
C LYS A 7 -22.34 25.44 -0.34
N ASP A 8 -23.05 26.44 -0.85
CA ASP A 8 -22.58 27.83 -0.89
C ASP A 8 -21.28 28.11 -1.67
N ASN A 9 -21.26 27.93 -3.00
CA ASN A 9 -20.10 28.28 -3.87
C ASN A 9 -18.74 27.65 -3.48
N THR A 10 -18.74 26.60 -2.67
CA THR A 10 -17.51 25.91 -2.26
C THR A 10 -17.06 24.94 -3.37
N MET A 11 -15.78 24.99 -3.74
CA MET A 11 -15.14 24.05 -4.65
C MET A 11 -15.34 22.61 -4.15
N ILE A 12 -15.73 21.68 -5.03
CA ILE A 12 -15.94 20.28 -4.65
C ILE A 12 -14.58 19.58 -4.65
N VAL A 13 -14.17 19.01 -3.51
CA VAL A 13 -12.91 18.25 -3.40
C VAL A 13 -13.19 16.76 -3.56
N LEU A 14 -12.51 16.10 -4.50
CA LEU A 14 -12.52 14.66 -4.67
C LEU A 14 -11.18 14.04 -4.25
N GLU A 15 -11.17 13.42 -3.08
CA GLU A 15 -10.03 12.63 -2.61
C GLU A 15 -10.19 11.15 -2.99
N LEU A 16 -9.19 10.61 -3.69
CA LEU A 16 -9.16 9.21 -4.09
C LEU A 16 -7.75 8.63 -3.98
N ASP A 17 -7.65 7.48 -3.31
CA ASP A 17 -6.42 6.69 -3.26
C ASP A 17 -6.51 5.45 -4.16
N ASN A 18 -5.41 4.71 -4.27
CA ASN A 18 -5.37 3.50 -5.10
C ASN A 18 -6.30 2.38 -4.60
N THR A 19 -6.55 2.30 -3.29
CA THR A 19 -7.43 1.29 -2.67
C THR A 19 -8.88 1.53 -3.05
N PHE A 20 -9.36 2.75 -2.89
CA PHE A 20 -10.71 3.17 -3.23
C PHE A 20 -10.91 3.23 -4.75
N ARG A 21 -9.90 3.64 -5.52
CA ARG A 21 -9.92 3.53 -6.99
C ARG A 21 -10.14 2.08 -7.43
N SER A 22 -9.34 1.14 -6.90
CA SER A 22 -9.46 -0.28 -7.21
C SER A 22 -10.82 -0.84 -6.80
N THR A 23 -11.30 -0.47 -5.61
CA THR A 23 -12.61 -0.89 -5.11
C THR A 23 -13.74 -0.38 -6.00
N PHE A 24 -13.71 0.88 -6.44
CA PHE A 24 -14.73 1.44 -7.34
C PHE A 24 -14.74 0.73 -8.69
N ARG A 25 -13.56 0.53 -9.29
CA ARG A 25 -13.43 -0.17 -10.58
C ARG A 25 -13.84 -1.64 -10.50
N GLY A 26 -13.61 -2.30 -9.37
CA GLY A 26 -14.06 -3.68 -9.15
C GLY A 26 -15.56 -3.79 -8.86
N CYS A 27 -16.10 -2.88 -8.03
CA CYS A 27 -17.52 -2.85 -7.70
C CYS A 27 -17.92 -1.50 -7.09
N ARG A 28 -18.65 -0.69 -7.85
CA ARG A 28 -19.17 0.64 -7.41
C ARG A 28 -19.99 0.55 -6.12
N ARG A 29 -20.86 -0.47 -6.01
CA ARG A 29 -21.64 -0.72 -4.79
C ARG A 29 -20.74 -1.00 -3.59
N LYS A 30 -19.72 -1.84 -3.73
CA LYS A 30 -18.76 -2.12 -2.65
C LYS A 30 -18.05 -0.84 -2.23
N TYR A 31 -17.56 -0.04 -3.18
CA TYR A 31 -16.96 1.26 -2.91
C TYR A 31 -17.88 2.16 -2.09
N PHE A 32 -19.15 2.26 -2.47
CA PHE A 32 -20.12 3.06 -1.75
C PHE A 32 -20.31 2.57 -0.31
N LEU A 33 -20.55 1.26 -0.14
CA LEU A 33 -20.78 0.63 1.16
C LEU A 33 -19.56 0.80 2.09
N THR A 34 -18.34 0.68 1.57
CA THR A 34 -17.12 0.78 2.39
C THR A 34 -16.73 2.22 2.65
N LYS A 35 -16.70 3.09 1.63
CA LYS A 35 -16.20 4.47 1.75
C LYS A 35 -17.21 5.42 2.40
N HIS A 36 -18.50 5.27 2.10
CA HIS A 36 -19.52 6.23 2.56
C HIS A 36 -20.35 5.72 3.74
N LEU A 37 -20.50 4.40 3.89
CA LEU A 37 -21.25 3.81 5.01
C LEU A 37 -20.35 3.13 6.05
N ASN A 38 -19.04 3.09 5.85
CA ASN A 38 -18.07 2.44 6.74
C ASN A 38 -18.45 0.99 7.09
N LEU A 39 -19.05 0.25 6.14
CA LEU A 39 -19.43 -1.14 6.37
C LEU A 39 -18.20 -2.05 6.35
N ALA A 40 -18.03 -2.81 7.43
CA ALA A 40 -16.98 -3.80 7.60
C ALA A 40 -17.56 -5.23 7.65
N THR A 41 -16.73 -6.23 7.34
CA THR A 41 -17.11 -7.63 7.47
C THR A 41 -17.11 -8.07 8.93
N VAL A 42 -17.98 -9.01 9.29
CA VAL A 42 -18.00 -9.64 10.63
C VAL A 42 -16.86 -10.65 10.79
N HIS A 43 -16.38 -11.23 9.69
CA HIS A 43 -15.21 -12.12 9.71
C HIS A 43 -13.95 -11.34 9.38
N GLY A 44 -12.92 -11.57 10.17
CA GLY A 44 -11.59 -11.02 9.98
C GLY A 44 -10.82 -11.85 8.93
N SER A 45 -9.85 -11.22 8.27
CA SER A 45 -8.97 -11.91 7.34
C SER A 45 -7.62 -12.13 8.00
N ASN A 46 -7.28 -13.39 8.29
CA ASN A 46 -5.93 -13.76 8.76
C ASN A 46 -4.84 -13.25 7.81
N ALA A 47 -5.13 -13.15 6.51
CA ALA A 47 -4.22 -12.58 5.52
C ALA A 47 -3.96 -11.09 5.75
N LEU A 48 -5.02 -10.31 5.98
CA LEU A 48 -4.93 -8.87 6.18
C LEU A 48 -4.30 -8.56 7.54
N ARG A 49 -4.73 -9.23 8.62
CA ARG A 49 -4.11 -9.10 9.95
C ARG A 49 -2.61 -9.37 9.91
N TYR A 50 -2.21 -10.47 9.25
CA TYR A 50 -0.80 -10.80 9.07
C TYR A 50 -0.07 -9.75 8.23
N GLY A 51 -0.68 -9.30 7.12
CA GLY A 51 -0.11 -8.26 6.26
C GLY A 51 0.11 -6.94 7.00
N SER A 52 -0.91 -6.41 7.67
CA SER A 52 -0.78 -5.18 8.48
C SER A 52 0.29 -5.31 9.55
N THR A 53 0.37 -6.47 10.21
CA THR A 53 1.42 -6.75 11.20
C THR A 53 2.80 -6.77 10.57
N TRP A 54 2.95 -7.36 9.38
CA TRP A 54 4.19 -7.34 8.61
C TRP A 54 4.65 -5.91 8.29
N HIS A 55 3.74 -5.06 7.80
CA HIS A 55 4.03 -3.65 7.56
C HIS A 55 4.50 -2.94 8.84
N ALA A 56 3.84 -3.19 9.98
CA ALA A 56 4.20 -2.58 11.26
C ALA A 56 5.59 -3.01 11.78
N PHE A 57 5.97 -4.28 11.61
CA PHE A 57 7.33 -4.74 11.89
C PHE A 57 8.35 -3.94 11.07
N ILE A 58 8.09 -3.82 9.77
CA ILE A 58 8.98 -3.16 8.83
C ILE A 58 9.06 -1.65 9.09
N GLU A 59 7.94 -0.99 9.37
CA GLU A 59 7.87 0.41 9.79
C GLU A 59 8.68 0.65 11.08
N GLY A 60 8.45 -0.16 12.12
CA GLY A 60 9.16 -0.03 13.38
C GLY A 60 10.67 -0.19 13.22
N TYR A 61 11.11 -1.10 12.35
CA TYR A 61 12.51 -1.29 12.03
C TYR A 61 13.12 -0.09 11.29
N TYR A 62 12.52 0.30 10.16
CA TYR A 62 13.08 1.34 9.30
C TYR A 62 12.91 2.75 9.86
N SER A 63 11.88 3.02 10.67
CA SER A 63 11.74 4.30 11.37
C SER A 63 12.85 4.53 12.39
N HIS A 64 13.25 3.48 13.13
CA HIS A 64 14.40 3.57 14.02
C HIS A 64 15.70 3.84 13.25
N ILE A 65 15.91 3.14 12.12
CA ILE A 65 17.09 3.33 11.27
C ILE A 65 17.13 4.73 10.65
N LYS A 66 15.98 5.27 10.25
CA LYS A 66 15.87 6.65 9.78
C LYS A 66 16.35 7.65 10.84
N GLU A 67 15.93 7.46 12.09
CA GLU A 67 16.27 8.35 13.22
C GLU A 67 17.72 8.21 13.71
N ASN A 68 18.26 6.99 13.71
CA ASN A 68 19.50 6.66 14.43
C ASN A 68 20.60 6.08 13.53
N GLY A 69 20.34 5.92 12.23
CA GLY A 69 21.18 5.17 11.32
C GLY A 69 21.19 3.67 11.62
N TRP A 70 22.17 2.95 11.07
CA TRP A 70 22.33 1.51 11.25
C TRP A 70 23.05 1.16 12.56
N ALA A 71 22.51 1.62 13.69
CA ALA A 71 23.05 1.33 15.02
C ALA A 71 23.00 -0.18 15.34
N GLU A 72 24.03 -0.69 16.04
CA GLU A 72 24.14 -2.09 16.48
C GLU A 72 23.69 -2.30 17.93
N ASP A 73 22.67 -1.57 18.37
CA ASP A 73 22.20 -1.59 19.77
C ASP A 73 20.99 -2.51 19.99
N GLY A 74 20.50 -3.16 18.92
CA GLY A 74 19.31 -4.00 18.94
C GLY A 74 17.97 -3.24 19.01
N LYS A 75 17.99 -1.90 19.12
CA LYS A 75 16.79 -1.09 19.34
C LYS A 75 15.88 -1.02 18.13
N ALA A 76 16.43 -1.15 16.92
CA ALA A 76 15.63 -1.30 15.70
C ALA A 76 14.72 -2.54 15.76
N ILE A 77 15.24 -3.67 16.25
CA ILE A 77 14.49 -4.93 16.37
C ILE A 77 13.45 -4.82 17.50
N GLU A 78 13.83 -4.25 18.65
CA GLU A 78 12.89 -4.02 19.76
C GLU A 78 11.71 -3.14 19.31
N ARG A 79 11.96 -2.06 18.57
CA ARG A 79 10.91 -1.17 18.04
C ARG A 79 10.03 -1.90 17.04
N ALA A 80 10.60 -2.68 16.13
CA ALA A 80 9.85 -3.50 15.18
C ALA A 80 8.87 -4.45 15.88
N VAL A 81 9.32 -5.17 16.91
CA VAL A 81 8.48 -6.07 17.71
C VAL A 81 7.37 -5.31 18.42
N SER A 82 7.67 -4.16 19.01
CA SER A 82 6.67 -3.32 19.68
C SER A 82 5.57 -2.88 18.71
N PHE A 83 5.93 -2.42 17.52
CA PHE A 83 4.98 -1.97 16.49
C PHE A 83 4.14 -3.13 15.96
N GLY A 84 4.81 -4.23 15.59
CA GLY A 84 4.15 -5.46 15.14
C GLY A 84 3.14 -5.97 16.16
N LYS A 85 3.51 -6.01 17.45
CA LYS A 85 2.61 -6.48 18.53
C LYS A 85 1.41 -5.57 18.70
N ALA A 86 1.62 -4.25 18.69
CA ALA A 86 0.54 -3.28 18.83
C ALA A 86 -0.49 -3.42 17.70
N VAL A 87 -0.05 -3.57 16.45
CA VAL A 87 -0.95 -3.76 15.31
C VAL A 87 -1.64 -5.13 15.36
N TRP A 88 -0.92 -6.20 15.69
CA TRP A 88 -1.53 -7.52 15.85
C TRP A 88 -2.65 -7.53 16.89
N ASP A 89 -2.41 -6.89 18.04
CA ASP A 89 -3.40 -6.79 19.11
C ASP A 89 -4.58 -5.92 18.70
N HIS A 90 -4.34 -4.80 18.02
CA HIS A 90 -5.39 -3.94 17.51
C HIS A 90 -6.31 -4.71 16.54
N GLU A 91 -5.74 -5.34 15.51
CA GLU A 91 -6.48 -6.12 14.52
C GLU A 91 -7.22 -7.31 15.17
N SER A 92 -6.63 -7.94 16.19
CA SER A 92 -7.26 -9.05 16.93
C SER A 92 -8.35 -8.60 17.91
N SER A 93 -8.32 -7.34 18.34
CA SER A 93 -9.31 -6.77 19.28
C SER A 93 -10.58 -6.29 18.60
N GLN A 94 -10.54 -6.11 17.26
CA GLN A 94 -11.75 -5.81 16.51
C GLN A 94 -12.75 -6.96 16.70
N SER A 95 -14.06 -6.67 16.74
CA SER A 95 -15.12 -7.66 16.98
C SER A 95 -15.28 -8.70 15.84
N GLN A 96 -14.23 -8.92 15.07
CA GLN A 96 -14.13 -9.85 13.97
C GLN A 96 -13.65 -11.21 14.46
N ALA A 97 -14.27 -12.27 13.95
CA ALA A 97 -13.80 -13.63 14.19
C ALA A 97 -12.67 -13.99 13.21
N PHE A 98 -11.57 -14.56 13.73
CA PHE A 98 -10.42 -15.05 12.95
C PHE A 98 -10.32 -16.58 13.02
N ASP A 99 -9.70 -17.20 12.02
CA ASP A 99 -9.38 -18.64 12.07
C ASP A 99 -8.11 -18.85 12.89
N GLU A 100 -8.27 -19.28 14.15
CA GLU A 100 -7.15 -19.55 15.06
C GLU A 100 -6.31 -20.77 14.66
N SER A 101 -6.80 -21.59 13.73
CA SER A 101 -6.02 -22.72 13.19
C SER A 101 -5.06 -22.30 12.07
N ASP A 102 -5.13 -21.07 11.55
CA ASP A 102 -4.34 -20.62 10.42
C ASP A 102 -2.84 -20.49 10.75
N TYR A 103 -1.96 -20.86 9.82
CA TYR A 103 -0.50 -20.74 10.02
C TYR A 103 0.01 -19.29 10.09
N ARG A 104 -0.78 -18.29 9.69
CA ARG A 104 -0.42 -16.87 9.75
C ARG A 104 -0.62 -16.33 11.16
N THR A 105 0.31 -16.68 12.04
CA THR A 105 0.34 -16.27 13.45
C THR A 105 1.34 -15.12 13.67
N PHE A 106 1.22 -14.43 14.80
CA PHE A 106 2.20 -13.42 15.22
C PHE A 106 3.62 -13.99 15.34
N ALA A 107 3.75 -15.20 15.89
CA ALA A 107 5.04 -15.88 16.03
C ALA A 107 5.69 -16.14 14.66
N ASN A 108 4.90 -16.62 13.69
CA ASN A 108 5.40 -16.84 12.34
C ASN A 108 5.75 -15.54 11.62
N CYS A 109 5.02 -14.46 11.88
CA CYS A 109 5.35 -13.11 11.37
C CYS A 109 6.67 -12.60 11.94
N SER A 110 6.87 -12.76 13.25
CA SER A 110 8.11 -12.38 13.95
C SER A 110 9.31 -13.16 13.42
N GLU A 111 9.17 -14.47 13.24
CA GLU A 111 10.22 -15.31 12.65
C GLU A 111 10.53 -14.92 11.21
N SER A 112 9.49 -14.66 10.40
CA SER A 112 9.67 -14.13 9.04
C SER A 112 10.41 -12.79 9.02
N PHE A 113 10.13 -11.91 9.98
CA PHE A 113 10.81 -10.62 10.07
C PHE A 113 12.31 -10.79 10.37
N LEU A 114 12.67 -11.68 11.29
CA LEU A 114 14.07 -12.00 11.58
C LEU A 114 14.79 -12.63 10.38
N GLN A 115 14.11 -13.47 9.60
CA GLN A 115 14.68 -14.02 8.37
C GLN A 115 14.85 -12.96 7.28
N TYR A 116 13.92 -12.01 7.17
CA TYR A 116 14.00 -10.90 6.23
C TYR A 116 15.20 -9.97 6.49
N ILE A 117 15.43 -9.59 7.74
CA ILE A 117 16.59 -8.74 8.08
C ILE A 117 17.92 -9.47 7.81
N ALA A 118 17.94 -10.81 7.95
CA ALA A 118 19.11 -11.62 7.62
C ALA A 118 19.32 -11.71 6.09
N GLU A 119 18.25 -11.94 5.32
CA GLU A 119 18.28 -11.99 3.86
C GLU A 119 18.82 -10.67 3.25
N PHE A 120 18.38 -9.54 3.80
CA PHE A 120 18.80 -8.21 3.34
C PHE A 120 19.84 -7.54 4.26
N ALA A 121 20.67 -8.34 4.95
CA ALA A 121 21.67 -7.80 5.88
C ALA A 121 22.66 -6.80 5.22
N TYR A 122 22.87 -6.93 3.90
CA TYR A 122 23.72 -6.04 3.11
C TYR A 122 23.15 -4.62 2.94
N ASP A 123 21.88 -4.39 3.28
CA ASP A 123 21.33 -3.03 3.34
C ASP A 123 22.13 -2.13 4.27
N LYS A 124 22.70 -2.72 5.32
CA LYS A 124 23.63 -2.02 6.19
C LYS A 124 24.88 -1.62 5.41
N GLY A 125 25.05 -0.30 5.25
CA GLY A 125 26.13 0.29 4.47
C GLY A 125 25.77 0.63 3.03
N HIS A 126 24.62 0.13 2.52
CA HIS A 126 24.18 0.38 1.15
C HIS A 126 22.84 1.10 1.05
N MET A 127 22.06 1.12 2.12
CA MET A 127 20.75 1.74 2.16
C MET A 127 20.70 2.88 3.17
N GLU A 128 20.22 4.04 2.74
CA GLU A 128 19.78 5.13 3.59
C GLU A 128 18.25 5.14 3.61
N VAL A 129 17.64 5.13 4.79
CA VAL A 129 16.18 5.31 4.93
C VAL A 129 15.89 6.80 4.97
N VAL A 130 15.17 7.31 3.97
CA VAL A 130 14.86 8.74 3.82
C VAL A 130 13.58 9.08 4.59
N GLU A 131 12.54 8.28 4.41
CA GLU A 131 11.24 8.50 5.04
C GLU A 131 10.46 7.18 5.14
N THR A 132 9.58 7.05 6.14
CA THR A 132 8.73 5.89 6.40
C THR A 132 7.26 6.34 6.57
N GLU A 133 6.31 5.58 6.06
CA GLU A 133 4.85 5.83 6.18
C GLU A 133 4.43 7.26 5.74
N GLN A 134 5.07 7.82 4.70
CA GLN A 134 4.77 9.18 4.26
C GLN A 134 3.37 9.27 3.64
N VAL A 135 2.49 10.01 4.30
CA VAL A 135 1.20 10.42 3.74
C VAL A 135 1.40 11.56 2.75
N PHE A 136 0.72 11.49 1.61
CA PHE A 136 0.68 12.57 0.64
C PHE A 136 -0.75 12.91 0.24
N ASN A 137 -0.94 14.19 -0.11
CA ASN A 137 -2.16 14.71 -0.71
C ASN A 137 -1.77 15.62 -1.87
N HIS A 138 -1.94 15.14 -3.09
CA HIS A 138 -1.48 15.83 -4.30
C HIS A 138 -2.66 16.30 -5.14
N ILE A 139 -2.73 17.61 -5.33
CA ILE A 139 -3.70 18.23 -6.24
C ILE A 139 -3.27 17.93 -7.67
N ILE A 140 -4.17 17.31 -8.43
CA ILE A 140 -4.02 17.08 -9.87
C ILE A 140 -4.67 18.24 -10.62
N GLU A 141 -3.84 19.17 -11.10
CA GLU A 141 -4.26 20.25 -12.00
C GLU A 141 -4.53 19.71 -13.40
N LEU A 142 -5.75 19.85 -13.93
CA LEU A 142 -6.09 19.36 -15.27
C LEU A 142 -5.49 20.26 -16.37
N SER A 143 -4.98 19.67 -17.44
CA SER A 143 -4.67 20.42 -18.67
C SER A 143 -5.96 20.78 -19.43
N LYS A 144 -5.87 21.72 -20.39
CA LYS A 144 -7.02 22.09 -21.24
C LYS A 144 -7.58 20.90 -22.03
N GLU A 145 -6.70 19.99 -22.45
CA GLU A 145 -7.06 18.75 -23.14
C GLU A 145 -7.75 17.77 -22.19
N GLU A 146 -7.25 17.61 -20.96
CA GLU A 146 -7.88 16.77 -19.93
C GLU A 146 -9.24 17.33 -19.51
N GLU A 147 -9.38 18.64 -19.38
CA GLU A 147 -10.66 19.32 -19.14
C GLU A 147 -11.68 19.08 -20.26
N ALA A 148 -11.24 19.04 -21.52
CA ALA A 148 -12.11 18.73 -22.64
C ALA A 148 -12.59 17.28 -22.62
N LEU A 149 -11.74 16.34 -22.17
CA LEU A 149 -12.04 14.91 -22.08
C LEU A 149 -12.85 14.54 -20.83
N PHE A 150 -12.66 15.25 -19.72
CA PHE A 150 -13.34 15.02 -18.45
C PHE A 150 -14.07 16.29 -17.96
N PRO A 151 -15.10 16.76 -18.70
CA PRO A 151 -15.72 18.07 -18.45
C PRO A 151 -16.38 18.18 -17.07
N ASN A 152 -16.82 17.07 -16.48
CA ASN A 152 -17.41 17.06 -15.14
C ASN A 152 -16.38 17.23 -14.00
N LEU A 153 -15.09 17.17 -14.31
CA LEU A 153 -14.02 17.45 -13.36
C LEU A 153 -13.60 18.93 -13.33
N LYS A 154 -14.06 19.77 -14.27
CA LYS A 154 -13.69 21.19 -14.34
C LYS A 154 -14.02 21.98 -13.08
N THR A 155 -15.06 21.59 -12.37
CA THR A 155 -15.52 22.26 -11.15
C THR A 155 -15.16 21.47 -9.88
N VAL A 156 -14.27 20.49 -10.01
CA VAL A 156 -13.88 19.56 -8.94
C VAL A 156 -12.35 19.62 -8.76
N GLU A 157 -11.90 19.89 -7.54
CA GLU A 157 -10.50 19.75 -7.16
C GLU A 157 -10.18 18.26 -6.97
N VAL A 158 -9.35 17.71 -7.84
CA VAL A 158 -9.01 16.28 -7.81
C VAL A 158 -7.74 16.07 -6.99
N HIS A 159 -7.84 15.30 -5.92
CA HIS A 159 -6.74 14.97 -5.03
C HIS A 159 -6.38 13.50 -5.19
N PHE A 160 -5.13 13.24 -5.55
CA PHE A 160 -4.52 11.93 -5.43
C PHE A 160 -3.85 11.80 -4.06
N THR A 161 -4.41 10.93 -3.24
CA THR A 161 -3.97 10.72 -1.86
C THR A 161 -3.39 9.33 -1.69
N GLY A 162 -2.53 9.16 -0.70
CA GLY A 162 -2.04 7.85 -0.34
C GLY A 162 -1.01 7.89 0.77
N ARG A 163 -0.45 6.72 1.04
CA ARG A 163 0.66 6.54 1.96
C ARG A 163 1.70 5.63 1.31
N LEU A 164 2.95 6.07 1.32
CA LEU A 164 4.08 5.27 0.86
C LEU A 164 4.70 4.57 2.06
N ASP A 165 4.95 3.26 1.97
CA ASP A 165 5.54 2.53 3.08
C ASP A 165 6.94 3.07 3.41
N ASN A 166 7.81 3.19 2.41
CA ASN A 166 9.19 3.65 2.60
C ASN A 166 9.73 4.42 1.39
N GLN A 167 10.64 5.37 1.66
CA GLN A 167 11.54 5.98 0.71
C GLN A 167 12.97 5.75 1.14
N VAL A 168 13.80 5.26 0.23
CA VAL A 168 15.19 4.91 0.52
C VAL A 168 16.12 5.39 -0.58
N ARG A 169 17.40 5.58 -0.24
CA ARG A 169 18.49 5.58 -1.21
C ARG A 169 19.23 4.27 -1.08
N LEU A 170 19.11 3.39 -2.07
CA LEU A 170 19.78 2.10 -2.10
C LEU A 170 20.87 2.15 -3.16
N SER A 171 22.13 2.01 -2.74
CA SER A 171 23.32 2.11 -3.60
C SER A 171 23.33 3.39 -4.46
N GLY A 172 22.94 4.52 -3.85
CA GLY A 172 22.88 5.83 -4.49
C GLY A 172 21.60 6.12 -5.28
N MET A 173 20.79 5.12 -5.61
CA MET A 173 19.54 5.29 -6.34
C MET A 173 18.36 5.51 -5.38
N ARG A 174 17.46 6.43 -5.73
CA ARG A 174 16.24 6.71 -4.96
C ARG A 174 15.15 5.72 -5.32
N TRP A 175 14.55 5.09 -4.31
CA TRP A 175 13.47 4.14 -4.48
C TRP A 175 12.32 4.44 -3.54
N ILE A 176 11.10 4.31 -4.05
CA ILE A 176 9.95 4.02 -3.20
C ILE A 176 9.98 2.52 -2.95
N VAL A 177 9.90 2.09 -1.70
CA VAL A 177 9.82 0.67 -1.37
C VAL A 177 8.41 0.36 -0.93
N GLU A 178 7.74 -0.53 -1.68
CA GLU A 178 6.41 -1.04 -1.35
C GLU A 178 6.55 -2.44 -0.78
N HIS A 179 6.14 -2.64 0.47
CA HIS A 179 6.17 -3.96 1.10
C HIS A 179 4.89 -4.71 0.81
N LYS A 180 5.00 -6.01 0.51
CA LYS A 180 3.84 -6.86 0.26
C LYS A 180 4.05 -8.24 0.86
N SER A 181 3.12 -8.68 1.71
CA SER A 181 3.03 -10.09 2.08
C SER A 181 2.13 -10.86 1.11
N THR A 182 2.51 -12.08 0.74
CA THR A 182 1.71 -12.92 -0.16
C THR A 182 1.78 -14.41 0.20
N GLY A 183 0.70 -15.15 -0.07
CA GLY A 183 0.72 -16.61 -0.07
C GLY A 183 1.02 -17.24 -1.44
N GLN A 184 1.03 -16.42 -2.50
CA GLN A 184 1.31 -16.85 -3.86
C GLN A 184 2.82 -16.83 -4.15
N PRO A 185 3.32 -17.68 -5.06
CA PRO A 185 4.72 -17.66 -5.47
C PRO A 185 5.19 -16.25 -5.86
N ILE A 186 6.40 -15.89 -5.43
CA ILE A 186 6.96 -14.54 -5.63
C ILE A 186 6.94 -14.13 -7.09
N LYS A 187 7.29 -15.03 -8.03
CA LYS A 187 7.28 -14.73 -9.46
C LYS A 187 5.88 -14.29 -9.94
N THR A 188 4.86 -15.08 -9.61
CA THR A 188 3.47 -14.77 -9.96
C THR A 188 3.02 -13.45 -9.35
N GLN A 189 3.39 -13.20 -8.10
CA GLN A 189 3.03 -11.95 -7.44
C GLN A 189 3.75 -10.74 -8.04
N GLY A 190 5.03 -10.88 -8.37
CA GLY A 190 5.82 -9.85 -9.04
C GLY A 190 5.24 -9.47 -10.40
N GLU A 191 4.88 -10.47 -11.21
CA GLU A 191 4.23 -10.26 -12.51
C GLU A 191 2.86 -9.57 -12.35
N ARG A 192 2.06 -9.95 -11.35
CA ARG A 192 0.76 -9.34 -11.07
C ARG A 192 0.88 -7.88 -10.62
N LEU A 193 1.90 -7.57 -9.82
CA LEU A 193 2.15 -6.22 -9.33
C LEU A 193 2.79 -5.32 -10.38
N ASN A 194 3.47 -5.91 -11.37
CA ASN A 194 4.09 -5.17 -12.46
C ASN A 194 3.06 -4.32 -13.18
N ARG A 195 3.31 -3.00 -13.24
CA ARG A 195 2.40 -2.01 -13.83
C ARG A 195 1.00 -1.99 -13.21
N SER A 196 0.84 -2.52 -12.00
CA SER A 196 -0.43 -2.41 -11.29
C SER A 196 -0.73 -0.93 -10.97
N PRO A 197 -2.01 -0.54 -10.90
CA PRO A 197 -2.38 0.85 -10.59
C PRO A 197 -1.75 1.40 -9.31
N GLN A 198 -1.57 0.56 -8.29
CA GLN A 198 -0.95 0.97 -7.03
C GLN A 198 0.53 1.34 -7.24
N ILE A 199 1.29 0.46 -7.87
CA ILE A 199 2.74 0.64 -8.03
C ILE A 199 3.05 1.81 -8.97
N LEU A 200 2.35 1.93 -10.10
CA LEU A 200 2.47 3.09 -10.99
C LEU A 200 2.07 4.40 -10.28
N GLY A 201 1.01 4.37 -9.47
CA GLY A 201 0.55 5.54 -8.74
C GLY A 201 1.54 6.02 -7.69
N TYR A 202 2.22 5.11 -7.00
CA TYR A 202 3.27 5.49 -6.06
C TYR A 202 4.49 6.04 -6.78
N SER A 203 4.91 5.46 -7.90
CA SER A 203 5.97 6.06 -8.75
C SER A 203 5.57 7.45 -9.27
N TYR A 204 4.30 7.66 -9.63
CA TYR A 204 3.77 8.99 -9.96
C TYR A 204 3.88 9.95 -8.76
N ALA A 205 3.43 9.53 -7.57
CA ALA A 205 3.48 10.34 -6.36
C ALA A 205 4.92 10.73 -5.97
N GLY A 206 5.88 9.82 -6.03
CA GLY A 206 7.28 10.15 -5.74
C GLY A 206 7.77 11.30 -6.61
N LYS A 207 7.55 11.18 -7.92
CA LYS A 207 8.00 12.17 -8.90
C LYS A 207 7.27 13.52 -8.78
N PHE A 208 5.94 13.50 -8.71
CA PHE A 208 5.13 14.71 -8.88
C PHE A 208 4.56 15.28 -7.57
N ALA A 209 4.29 14.44 -6.57
CA ALA A 209 3.73 14.88 -5.29
C ALA A 209 4.82 15.23 -4.26
N LEU A 210 5.80 14.35 -4.13
CA LEU A 210 6.79 14.42 -3.05
C LEU A 210 8.09 15.12 -3.45
N LYS A 211 8.29 15.37 -4.75
CA LYS A 211 9.57 15.81 -5.33
C LYS A 211 10.74 14.87 -4.94
N PHE A 212 10.40 13.62 -4.64
CA PHE A 212 11.34 12.53 -4.42
C PHE A 212 11.47 11.79 -5.74
N GLU A 213 12.37 12.26 -6.59
CA GLU A 213 12.67 11.69 -7.91
C GLU A 213 13.20 10.25 -7.80
N ALA A 214 12.32 9.31 -7.49
CA ALA A 214 12.61 7.90 -7.42
C ALA A 214 12.75 7.34 -8.83
N GLU A 215 13.70 6.43 -9.01
CA GLU A 215 13.88 5.68 -10.27
C GLU A 215 12.66 4.80 -10.56
N GLY A 216 11.96 4.38 -9.50
CA GLY A 216 10.77 3.56 -9.60
C GLY A 216 10.32 3.09 -8.23
N CYS A 217 9.59 1.98 -8.24
CA CYS A 217 9.14 1.31 -7.04
C CYS A 217 9.85 -0.04 -6.89
N LEU A 218 10.50 -0.25 -5.75
CA LEU A 218 11.11 -1.50 -5.36
C LEU A 218 10.09 -2.29 -4.55
N VAL A 219 9.47 -3.30 -5.16
CA VAL A 219 8.47 -4.12 -4.49
C VAL A 219 9.17 -5.17 -3.64
N SER A 220 9.10 -5.01 -2.32
CA SER A 220 9.66 -5.89 -1.30
C SER A 220 8.63 -6.94 -0.92
N ILE A 221 8.75 -8.13 -1.50
CA ILE A 221 7.80 -9.24 -1.32
C ILE A 221 8.28 -10.15 -0.20
N HIS A 222 7.40 -10.38 0.77
CA HIS A 222 7.46 -11.46 1.75
C HIS A 222 6.48 -12.56 1.36
N HIS A 223 6.98 -13.72 0.94
CA HIS A 223 6.17 -14.90 0.70
C HIS A 223 6.10 -15.77 1.96
N ILE A 224 4.89 -16.12 2.38
CA ILE A 224 4.68 -17.13 3.40
C ILE A 224 3.57 -18.08 2.95
N SER A 225 3.85 -19.38 2.98
CA SER A 225 2.85 -20.38 2.65
C SER A 225 3.03 -21.66 3.46
N SER A 226 1.92 -22.30 3.77
CA SER A 226 1.89 -23.68 4.24
C SER A 226 0.80 -24.42 3.46
N ARG A 227 1.01 -25.72 3.23
CA ARG A 227 0.00 -26.61 2.63
C ARG A 227 -0.59 -27.47 3.73
N ARG A 228 -1.91 -27.69 3.69
CA ARG A 228 -2.53 -28.67 4.59
C ARG A 228 -2.05 -30.07 4.25
N THR A 229 -1.72 -30.83 5.29
CA THR A 229 -1.39 -32.26 5.20
C THR A 229 -2.67 -33.07 4.99
N LYS A 230 -2.54 -34.38 4.79
CA LYS A 230 -3.69 -35.30 4.69
C LYS A 230 -4.53 -35.33 5.98
N SER A 231 -3.95 -35.03 7.15
CA SER A 231 -4.68 -34.94 8.42
C SER A 231 -5.47 -33.64 8.58
N GLY A 232 -5.32 -32.68 7.66
CA GLY A 232 -5.99 -31.38 7.72
C GLY A 232 -5.22 -30.31 8.50
N GLU A 233 -4.11 -30.68 9.15
CA GLU A 233 -3.19 -29.76 9.83
C GLU A 233 -2.31 -29.00 8.83
N TRP A 234 -1.80 -27.83 9.21
CA TRP A 234 -0.82 -27.12 8.40
C TRP A 234 0.53 -27.83 8.44
N GLY A 235 1.12 -28.05 7.27
CA GLY A 235 2.46 -28.58 7.13
C GLY A 235 3.55 -27.53 7.36
N SER A 236 4.76 -27.83 6.89
CA SER A 236 5.91 -26.92 7.03
C SER A 236 5.64 -25.56 6.38
N ILE A 237 6.11 -24.51 7.04
CA ILE A 237 6.02 -23.14 6.56
C ILE A 237 7.18 -22.88 5.61
N ASN A 238 6.87 -22.43 4.41
CA ASN A 238 7.84 -21.93 3.45
C ASN A 238 7.84 -20.40 3.52
N ARG A 239 9.03 -19.82 3.60
CA ARG A 239 9.28 -18.38 3.61
C ARG A 239 10.28 -18.05 2.53
N ASP A 240 10.03 -16.98 1.80
CA ASP A 240 10.94 -16.48 0.77
C ASP A 240 10.78 -14.96 0.67
N PHE A 241 11.85 -14.27 0.31
CA PHE A 241 11.86 -12.82 0.24
C PHE A 241 12.50 -12.35 -1.05
N LYS A 242 11.93 -11.32 -1.67
CA LYS A 242 12.53 -10.74 -2.87
C LYS A 242 12.18 -9.29 -3.03
N ARG A 243 13.15 -8.50 -3.46
CA ARG A 243 12.93 -7.14 -3.94
C ARG A 243 12.93 -7.15 -5.46
N ILE A 244 11.85 -6.65 -6.05
CA ILE A 244 11.64 -6.62 -7.50
C ILE A 244 11.58 -5.15 -7.94
N PRO A 245 12.59 -4.63 -8.65
CA PRO A 245 12.56 -3.26 -9.14
C PRO A 245 11.52 -3.14 -10.26
N GLN A 246 10.69 -2.11 -10.17
CA GLN A 246 9.75 -1.72 -11.22
C GLN A 246 10.00 -0.26 -11.60
N ILE A 247 10.51 -0.07 -12.81
CA ILE A 247 10.88 1.24 -13.37
C ILE A 247 9.89 1.55 -14.49
N PHE A 248 9.44 2.80 -14.55
CA PHE A 248 8.42 3.25 -15.48
C PHE A 248 8.88 4.51 -16.21
N THR A 249 8.48 4.63 -17.47
CA THR A 249 8.76 5.84 -18.25
C THR A 249 7.81 6.97 -17.84
N THR A 250 8.13 8.22 -18.21
CA THR A 250 7.17 9.32 -18.03
C THR A 250 5.84 9.05 -18.76
N GLU A 251 5.88 8.40 -19.92
CA GLU A 251 4.67 8.03 -20.67
C GLU A 251 3.79 7.05 -19.88
N ASP A 252 4.39 6.05 -19.22
CA ASP A 252 3.65 5.14 -18.35
C ASP A 252 2.94 5.86 -17.21
N LEU A 253 3.62 6.84 -16.60
CA LEU A 253 3.08 7.64 -15.50
C LEU A 253 1.94 8.55 -15.97
N MET A 254 2.06 9.13 -17.17
CA MET A 254 0.99 9.94 -17.76
C MET A 254 -0.22 9.08 -18.18
N SER A 255 0.01 7.87 -18.70
CA SER A 255 -1.05 6.91 -18.97
C SER A 255 -1.81 6.51 -17.70
N TRP A 256 -1.07 6.29 -16.60
CA TRP A 256 -1.67 6.06 -15.29
C TRP A 256 -2.52 7.25 -14.83
N ARG A 257 -2.01 8.48 -14.96
CA ARG A 257 -2.73 9.71 -14.61
C ARG A 257 -4.03 9.84 -15.39
N PHE A 258 -4.01 9.59 -16.69
CA PHE A 258 -5.21 9.60 -17.53
C PHE A 258 -6.26 8.57 -17.05
N SER A 259 -5.81 7.34 -16.76
CA SER A 259 -6.68 6.30 -16.19
C SER A 259 -7.23 6.66 -14.81
N TYR A 260 -6.45 7.36 -14.00
CA TYR A 260 -6.86 7.88 -12.70
C TYR A 260 -7.95 8.95 -12.84
N LEU A 261 -7.75 9.94 -13.72
CA LEU A 261 -8.73 11.00 -14.00
C LEU A 261 -10.04 10.44 -14.59
N SER A 262 -9.95 9.46 -15.50
CA SER A 262 -11.13 8.73 -15.97
C SER A 262 -11.90 8.08 -14.81
N THR A 263 -11.20 7.55 -13.80
CA THR A 263 -11.87 6.97 -12.63
C THR A 263 -12.53 8.03 -11.76
N CYS A 264 -11.86 9.18 -11.59
CA CYS A 264 -12.43 10.32 -10.88
C CYS A 264 -13.71 10.82 -11.56
N SER A 265 -13.68 10.97 -12.88
CA SER A 265 -14.84 11.39 -13.68
C SER A 265 -16.01 10.44 -13.49
N ASP A 266 -15.77 9.12 -13.53
CA ASP A 266 -16.81 8.11 -13.28
C ASP A 266 -17.36 8.16 -11.84
N VAL A 267 -16.50 8.44 -10.85
CA VAL A 267 -16.92 8.57 -9.44
C VAL A 267 -17.84 9.77 -9.26
N VAL A 268 -17.47 10.93 -9.82
CA VAL A 268 -18.31 12.15 -9.77
C VAL A 268 -19.66 11.87 -10.44
N HIS A 269 -19.65 11.26 -11.63
CA HIS A 269 -20.87 10.89 -12.33
C HIS A 269 -21.73 9.91 -11.49
N HIS A 270 -21.12 8.89 -10.89
CA HIS A 270 -21.83 7.95 -10.02
C HIS A 270 -22.49 8.64 -8.82
N GLN A 271 -21.82 9.64 -8.22
CA GLN A 271 -22.34 10.41 -7.09
C GLN A 271 -23.47 11.38 -7.48
N GLU A 272 -23.41 11.97 -8.68
CA GLU A 272 -24.45 12.86 -9.21
C GLU A 272 -25.75 12.11 -9.55
N TYR A 273 -25.63 10.94 -10.19
CA TYR A 273 -26.78 10.25 -10.79
C TYR A 273 -27.22 8.97 -10.05
N GLY A 274 -26.45 8.49 -9.07
CA GLY A 274 -26.83 7.34 -8.24
C GLY A 274 -26.88 5.98 -8.95
N ILE A 275 -26.11 5.80 -10.03
CA ILE A 275 -26.07 4.58 -10.89
C ILE A 275 -24.80 3.74 -10.67
#